data_AF-A0A919LSF4-F1
#
_entry.id   AF-A0A919LSF4-F1
#
_cell.length_a   1.000
_cell.length_b   1.000
_cell.length_c   1.000
_cell.angle_alpha   90.00
_cell.angle_beta   90.00
_cell.angle_gamma   90.00
#
_symmetry.space_group_name_H-M   'P 1'
#
loop_
_entity.id
_entity.type
_entity.pdbx_description
1 polymer ?
#
loop_
_entity_poly.entity_id
_entity_poly.type
_entity_poly.pdbx_seq_one_letter_code
_entity_poly.pdbx_strand_id
1 'polypeptide(L)'
;MRVLRAPLLLVVAMLALLLAGPAAPAAPPAPAGPAAPSAAPAGMSRFVVAIGGLRTSSRENWVRLGTYSLTADGKATESHFHWTQRSRVPRSYTGVTAADCGARNCQVQTANGFQATSSPQHLTGTYTVTGSVLHFDWDGNGWEEWNVSEPIAGKLAELTFRGSSFGATHGYGFGSNAAWTQRASMAQIASFDWSSLKHDYVLWKTDSGTPYLDQGAGSPFWNQDWTACTSARCLGGTTGGGDTQYYLSTANATSTDRRDTLWHWRTALADGRGEHCYTGNSHVKPMLEVIDSDGGFHGWVAVEASLNQTSPDQGTSADDIGVFEISQF
;
A
#
# COMPACT_ATOMS: atom_id res chain seq x y z
N MET A 1 39.36 25.75 -45.95
CA MET A 1 40.33 26.87 -46.02
C MET A 1 40.22 27.69 -44.74
N ARG A 2 41.39 27.92 -44.08
CA ARG A 2 41.82 29.07 -43.24
C ARG A 2 40.84 29.63 -42.18
N VAL A 3 41.04 29.37 -40.87
CA VAL A 3 42.06 29.90 -39.91
C VAL A 3 41.84 31.37 -39.49
N LEU A 4 41.61 31.60 -38.17
CA LEU A 4 42.17 32.64 -37.27
C LEU A 4 41.48 32.48 -35.89
N ARG A 5 42.09 32.06 -34.75
CA ARG A 5 43.21 32.60 -33.92
C ARG A 5 43.01 34.09 -33.61
N ALA A 6 43.08 34.64 -32.39
CA ALA A 6 43.31 34.18 -31.00
C ALA A 6 42.87 35.35 -30.05
N PRO A 7 43.53 35.69 -28.91
CA PRO A 7 43.03 35.53 -27.54
C PRO A 7 42.86 36.86 -26.76
N LEU A 8 42.36 36.83 -25.53
CA LEU A 8 42.75 37.84 -24.53
C LEU A 8 42.78 37.25 -23.12
N LEU A 9 43.99 37.19 -22.57
CA LEU A 9 44.30 36.96 -21.16
C LEU A 9 43.81 38.15 -20.33
N LEU A 10 43.31 37.88 -19.11
CA LEU A 10 43.60 38.74 -17.98
C LEU A 10 43.92 37.86 -16.76
N VAL A 11 45.21 37.76 -16.47
CA VAL A 11 45.75 37.20 -15.23
C VAL A 11 45.78 38.35 -14.22
N VAL A 12 45.01 38.25 -13.15
CA VAL A 12 45.19 39.09 -11.96
C VAL A 12 45.73 38.20 -10.86
N ALA A 13 47.03 38.34 -10.61
CA ALA A 13 47.71 37.75 -9.48
C ALA A 13 47.41 38.59 -8.23
N MET A 14 46.68 38.04 -7.27
CA MET A 14 46.65 38.56 -5.91
C MET A 14 47.57 37.72 -5.03
N LEU A 15 48.65 38.36 -4.63
CA LEU A 15 49.64 37.87 -3.68
C LEU A 15 49.07 38.03 -2.27
N ALA A 16 48.55 36.96 -1.68
CA ALA A 16 48.14 36.93 -0.28
C ALA A 16 49.30 36.48 0.60
N LEU A 17 49.73 37.37 1.50
CA LEU A 17 50.75 37.16 2.51
C LEU A 17 50.34 36.01 3.45
N LEU A 18 51.07 34.90 3.40
CA LEU A 18 50.95 33.79 4.35
C LEU A 18 51.71 34.12 5.64
N LEU A 19 50.98 34.49 6.69
CA LEU A 19 51.45 34.48 8.07
C LEU A 19 51.40 33.03 8.57
N ALA A 20 52.54 32.33 8.51
CA ALA A 20 52.73 31.01 9.10
C ALA A 20 52.82 31.13 10.63
N GLY A 21 51.68 30.95 11.31
CA GLY A 21 51.64 30.64 12.73
C GLY A 21 51.92 29.15 12.99
N PRO A 22 52.47 28.77 14.15
CA PRO A 22 52.70 27.38 14.50
C PRO A 22 51.36 26.64 14.60
N ALA A 23 51.17 25.64 13.72
CA ALA A 23 50.00 24.77 13.75
C ALA A 23 50.05 23.88 14.99
N ALA A 24 49.14 24.12 15.94
CA ALA A 24 48.89 23.20 17.03
C ALA A 24 48.38 21.86 16.46
N PRO A 25 48.82 20.70 16.99
CA PRO A 25 48.35 19.41 16.54
C PRO A 25 46.83 19.33 16.73
N ALA A 26 46.09 19.23 15.62
CA ALA A 26 44.65 19.04 15.64
C ALA A 26 44.34 17.74 16.38
N ALA A 27 43.62 17.86 17.50
CA ALA A 27 43.12 16.70 18.21
C ALA A 27 42.24 15.87 17.24
N PRO A 28 42.38 14.54 17.21
CA PRO A 28 41.53 13.70 16.39
C PRO A 28 40.06 13.97 16.75
N PRO A 29 39.16 14.05 15.76
CA PRO A 29 37.74 14.23 16.02
C PRO A 29 37.28 13.12 16.97
N ALA A 30 36.66 13.53 18.08
CA ALA A 30 36.08 12.57 19.01
C ALA A 30 35.10 11.66 18.25
N PRO A 31 35.13 10.34 18.48
CA PRO A 31 34.18 9.43 17.86
C PRO A 31 32.77 9.93 18.17
N ALA A 32 31.97 10.12 17.12
CA ALA A 32 30.57 10.48 17.28
C ALA A 32 29.93 9.47 18.25
N GLY A 33 29.42 9.97 19.37
CA GLY A 33 28.72 9.14 20.34
C GLY A 33 27.56 8.42 19.66
N PRO A 34 27.17 7.22 20.14
CA PRO A 34 26.01 6.52 19.60
C PRO A 34 24.80 7.45 19.64
N ALA A 35 24.11 7.59 18.51
CA ALA A 35 22.88 8.35 18.44
C ALA A 35 21.90 7.79 19.48
N ALA A 36 21.21 8.69 20.19
CA ALA A 36 20.15 8.27 21.10
C ALA A 36 19.13 7.41 20.32
N PRO A 37 18.67 6.28 20.88
CA PRO A 37 17.71 5.43 20.19
C PRO A 37 16.50 6.25 19.80
N SER A 38 16.08 6.15 18.53
CA SER A 38 14.84 6.79 18.10
C SER A 38 13.71 6.10 18.84
N ALA A 39 12.91 6.86 19.61
CA ALA A 39 11.72 6.30 20.21
C ALA A 39 10.82 5.77 19.08
N ALA A 40 10.36 4.53 19.24
CA ALA A 40 9.47 3.93 18.25
C ALA A 40 8.18 4.79 18.14
N PRO A 41 7.71 5.11 16.92
CA PRO A 41 6.51 5.91 16.70
C PRO A 41 5.32 5.28 17.41
N ALA A 42 4.73 6.02 18.37
CA ALA A 42 3.66 5.53 19.25
C ALA A 42 3.96 4.18 19.95
N GLY A 43 5.25 3.85 20.17
CA GLY A 43 5.67 2.57 20.73
C GLY A 43 5.55 1.37 19.78
N MET A 44 5.31 1.60 18.48
CA MET A 44 5.08 0.55 17.48
C MET A 44 6.27 0.40 16.54
N SER A 45 6.55 -0.85 16.14
CA SER A 45 7.69 -1.19 15.27
C SER A 45 7.29 -1.80 13.93
N ARG A 46 6.00 -2.10 13.72
CA ARG A 46 5.50 -2.78 12.52
C ARG A 46 4.27 -2.07 12.00
N PHE A 47 4.30 -1.65 10.74
CA PHE A 47 3.20 -0.91 10.12
C PHE A 47 2.76 -1.60 8.83
N VAL A 48 1.45 -1.72 8.62
CA VAL A 48 0.89 -2.03 7.30
C VAL A 48 0.49 -0.72 6.63
N VAL A 49 0.74 -0.56 5.34
CA VAL A 49 0.46 0.68 4.60
C VAL A 49 -0.07 0.44 3.20
N ALA A 50 -0.92 1.35 2.73
CA ALA A 50 -1.32 1.51 1.34
C ALA A 50 -1.04 2.96 0.91
N ILE A 51 -0.39 3.17 -0.24
CA ILE A 51 0.02 4.49 -0.74
C ILE A 51 -0.21 4.58 -2.24
N GLY A 52 -0.64 5.74 -2.73
CA GLY A 52 -0.87 5.98 -4.13
C GLY A 52 -0.42 7.35 -4.63
N GLY A 53 0.19 7.36 -5.81
CA GLY A 53 0.32 8.54 -6.65
C GLY A 53 -0.90 8.66 -7.56
N LEU A 54 -1.94 9.36 -7.10
CA LEU A 54 -3.26 9.45 -7.72
C LEU A 54 -3.55 10.89 -8.13
N ARG A 55 -3.55 11.17 -9.44
CA ARG A 55 -3.73 12.49 -10.02
C ARG A 55 -4.65 12.41 -11.24
N THR A 56 -5.70 13.22 -11.26
CA THR A 56 -6.62 13.31 -12.43
C THR A 56 -5.90 13.77 -13.70
N SER A 57 -4.82 14.53 -13.56
CA SER A 57 -3.96 14.97 -14.68
C SER A 57 -3.03 13.88 -15.22
N SER A 58 -2.99 12.70 -14.60
CA SER A 58 -2.12 11.59 -14.98
C SER A 58 -2.92 10.36 -15.39
N ARG A 59 -2.39 9.60 -16.35
CA ARG A 59 -2.81 8.22 -16.70
C ARG A 59 -1.72 7.21 -16.38
N GLU A 60 -0.79 7.62 -15.54
CA GLU A 60 0.39 6.86 -15.12
C GLU A 60 0.38 6.71 -13.60
N ASN A 61 -0.82 6.65 -13.01
CA ASN A 61 -1.00 6.48 -11.58
C ASN A 61 -0.45 5.13 -11.12
N TRP A 62 -0.17 5.05 -9.83
CA TRP A 62 0.41 3.87 -9.23
C TRP A 62 -0.02 3.75 -7.77
N VAL A 63 0.00 2.52 -7.28
CA VAL A 63 -0.30 2.17 -5.89
C VAL A 63 0.72 1.17 -5.36
N ARG A 64 1.00 1.28 -4.06
CA ARG A 64 1.91 0.44 -3.29
C ARG A 64 1.17 -0.07 -2.05
N LEU A 65 1.26 -1.36 -1.80
CA LEU A 65 0.75 -2.01 -0.59
C LEU A 65 1.91 -2.72 0.10
N GLY A 66 2.21 -2.38 1.34
CA GLY A 66 3.43 -2.85 1.97
C GLY A 66 3.41 -2.86 3.49
N THR A 67 4.53 -3.32 4.03
CA THR A 67 4.81 -3.37 5.46
C THR A 67 6.08 -2.61 5.77
N TYR A 68 6.09 -1.80 6.83
CA TYR A 68 7.31 -1.23 7.40
C TYR A 68 7.72 -1.96 8.67
N SER A 69 9.01 -2.29 8.79
CA SER A 69 9.62 -2.77 10.04
C SER A 69 10.69 -1.80 10.51
N LEU A 70 10.56 -1.33 11.75
CA LEU A 70 11.42 -0.33 12.37
C LEU A 70 12.28 -0.95 13.47
N THR A 71 13.49 -0.45 13.64
CA THR A 71 14.40 -0.85 14.70
C THR A 71 14.69 0.30 15.66
N ALA A 72 15.16 -0.02 16.87
CA ALA A 72 15.45 1.00 17.90
C ALA A 72 16.62 1.94 17.53
N ASP A 73 17.52 1.50 16.63
CA ASP A 73 18.64 2.30 16.11
C ASP A 73 18.25 3.17 14.90
N GLY A 74 16.95 3.37 14.66
CA GLY A 74 16.46 4.29 13.63
C GLY A 74 16.51 3.75 12.21
N LYS A 75 16.61 2.42 12.02
CA LYS A 75 16.52 1.80 10.69
C LYS A 75 15.09 1.44 10.35
N ALA A 76 14.78 1.54 9.07
CA ALA A 76 13.51 1.16 8.49
C ALA A 76 13.73 0.20 7.33
N THR A 77 12.84 -0.77 7.20
CA THR A 77 12.74 -1.63 6.02
C THR A 77 11.31 -1.66 5.53
N GLU A 78 11.12 -1.65 4.22
CA GLU A 78 9.84 -1.88 3.58
C GLU A 78 9.86 -3.22 2.84
N SER A 79 8.72 -3.89 2.85
CA SER A 79 8.40 -4.99 1.95
C SER A 79 7.06 -4.68 1.29
N HIS A 80 7.04 -4.48 -0.03
CA HIS A 80 5.84 -4.00 -0.72
C HIS A 80 5.57 -4.66 -2.08
N PHE A 81 4.31 -4.54 -2.50
CA PHE A 81 3.85 -4.81 -3.86
C PHE A 81 3.49 -3.49 -4.53
N HIS A 82 3.70 -3.41 -5.83
CA HIS A 82 3.52 -2.18 -6.60
C HIS A 82 2.79 -2.45 -7.92
N TRP A 83 1.78 -1.64 -8.21
CA TRP A 83 1.02 -1.68 -9.47
C TRP A 83 0.93 -0.29 -10.08
N THR A 84 1.01 -0.21 -11.41
CA THR A 84 0.99 1.07 -12.12
C THR A 84 0.27 0.96 -13.46
N GLN A 85 -0.42 2.02 -13.85
CA GLN A 85 -1.06 2.13 -15.16
C GLN A 85 -0.05 2.13 -16.32
N ARG A 86 1.23 2.42 -16.05
CA ARG A 86 2.33 2.28 -17.05
C ARG A 86 2.57 0.83 -17.44
N SER A 87 2.39 -0.10 -16.50
CA SER A 87 2.69 -1.52 -16.64
C SER A 87 1.51 -2.33 -16.15
N ARG A 88 0.57 -2.48 -17.07
CA ARG A 88 -0.68 -3.19 -16.94
C ARG A 88 -0.44 -4.70 -16.79
N VAL A 89 -0.93 -5.30 -15.70
CA VAL A 89 -0.77 -6.74 -15.41
C VAL A 89 -2.13 -7.45 -15.43
N PRO A 90 -2.20 -8.71 -15.88
CA PRO A 90 -3.43 -9.49 -15.80
C PRO A 90 -3.82 -9.74 -14.34
N ARG A 91 -5.08 -10.11 -14.11
CA ARG A 91 -5.50 -10.68 -12.83
C ARG A 91 -4.91 -12.06 -12.67
N SER A 92 -4.86 -12.56 -11.44
CA SER A 92 -4.36 -13.89 -11.16
C SER A 92 -5.19 -14.58 -10.11
N TYR A 93 -5.31 -15.89 -10.24
CA TYR A 93 -6.06 -16.70 -9.29
C TYR A 93 -5.27 -16.92 -8.01
N THR A 94 -5.95 -16.84 -6.88
CA THR A 94 -5.38 -17.10 -5.55
C THR A 94 -5.17 -18.60 -5.28
N GLY A 95 -5.75 -19.48 -6.11
CA GLY A 95 -5.83 -20.91 -5.81
C GLY A 95 -6.89 -21.26 -4.76
N VAL A 96 -7.65 -20.27 -4.27
CA VAL A 96 -8.80 -20.47 -3.39
C VAL A 96 -10.09 -20.47 -4.23
N THR A 97 -10.93 -21.48 -4.04
CA THR A 97 -12.27 -21.55 -4.65
C THR A 97 -13.32 -21.20 -3.61
N ALA A 98 -14.14 -20.19 -3.92
CA ALA A 98 -15.37 -19.93 -3.20
C ALA A 98 -16.39 -21.01 -3.60
N ALA A 99 -16.83 -21.80 -2.63
CA ALA A 99 -17.84 -22.83 -2.83
C ALA A 99 -18.81 -22.80 -1.67
N ASP A 100 -20.10 -22.90 -1.97
CA ASP A 100 -21.19 -23.09 -1.00
C ASP A 100 -21.31 -21.96 0.05
N CYS A 101 -21.08 -20.72 -0.37
CA CYS A 101 -21.12 -19.51 0.48
C CYS A 101 -22.03 -18.39 -0.07
N GLY A 102 -23.12 -18.76 -0.72
CA GLY A 102 -24.12 -17.82 -1.25
C GLY A 102 -23.72 -17.09 -2.54
N ALA A 103 -22.45 -16.73 -2.70
CA ALA A 103 -21.90 -16.26 -3.98
C ALA A 103 -21.71 -17.41 -4.99
N ARG A 104 -21.63 -17.11 -6.29
CA ARG A 104 -21.34 -18.09 -7.36
C ARG A 104 -20.02 -18.81 -7.07
N ASN A 105 -19.96 -20.11 -7.40
CA ASN A 105 -18.80 -20.94 -7.11
C ASN A 105 -17.65 -20.61 -8.06
N CYS A 106 -16.72 -19.75 -7.63
CA CYS A 106 -15.67 -19.18 -8.48
C CYS A 106 -14.29 -19.26 -7.82
N GLN A 107 -13.26 -19.43 -8.65
CA GLN A 107 -11.88 -19.29 -8.20
C GLN A 107 -11.57 -17.80 -7.98
N VAL A 108 -11.16 -17.44 -6.78
CA VAL A 108 -10.95 -16.05 -6.39
C VAL A 108 -9.75 -15.45 -7.13
N GLN A 109 -9.90 -14.22 -7.61
CA GLN A 109 -8.84 -13.48 -8.28
C GLN A 109 -8.28 -12.35 -7.42
N THR A 110 -7.03 -11.98 -7.68
CA THR A 110 -6.37 -10.81 -7.12
C THR A 110 -5.47 -10.14 -8.18
N ALA A 111 -4.79 -9.07 -7.81
CA ALA A 111 -3.81 -8.42 -8.67
C ALA A 111 -2.57 -9.30 -8.82
N ASN A 112 -2.07 -9.48 -10.06
CA ASN A 112 -0.93 -10.34 -10.29
C ASN A 112 0.31 -9.89 -9.50
N GLY A 113 1.02 -10.88 -8.94
CA GLY A 113 2.15 -10.73 -8.04
C GLY A 113 1.76 -10.83 -6.58
N PHE A 114 0.50 -10.54 -6.21
CA PHE A 114 0.06 -10.62 -4.82
C PHE A 114 -0.21 -12.05 -4.35
N GLN A 115 -0.71 -12.89 -5.27
CA GLN A 115 -1.03 -14.31 -5.05
C GLN A 115 0.16 -15.25 -5.08
N ALA A 116 1.30 -14.80 -5.58
CA ALA A 116 2.41 -15.71 -5.80
C ALA A 116 3.33 -15.74 -4.56
N THR A 117 4.22 -16.73 -4.56
CA THR A 117 5.49 -16.69 -3.81
C THR A 117 6.43 -15.59 -4.34
N SER A 118 6.01 -14.80 -5.31
CA SER A 118 6.78 -13.67 -5.83
C SER A 118 7.17 -12.77 -4.69
N SER A 119 8.48 -12.59 -4.55
CA SER A 119 9.05 -11.77 -3.51
C SER A 119 8.54 -10.34 -3.66
N PRO A 120 8.05 -9.73 -2.57
CA PRO A 120 7.80 -8.30 -2.56
C PRO A 120 9.09 -7.54 -2.91
N GLN A 121 8.93 -6.32 -3.39
CA GLN A 121 10.04 -5.38 -3.50
C GLN A 121 10.45 -4.92 -2.10
N HIS A 122 11.72 -4.54 -1.95
CA HIS A 122 12.27 -4.14 -0.67
C HIS A 122 12.94 -2.77 -0.75
N LEU A 123 12.66 -1.93 0.23
CA LEU A 123 13.42 -0.71 0.50
C LEU A 123 14.10 -0.83 1.86
N THR A 124 15.26 -0.19 1.98
CA THR A 124 15.94 0.05 3.26
C THR A 124 16.11 1.55 3.45
N GLY A 125 16.23 1.98 4.68
CA GLY A 125 16.41 3.37 4.99
C GLY A 125 16.50 3.66 6.48
N THR A 126 16.20 4.89 6.83
CA THR A 126 16.13 5.35 8.22
C THR A 126 14.78 6.00 8.50
N TYR A 127 14.46 6.13 9.78
CA TYR A 127 13.30 6.91 10.21
C TYR A 127 13.66 7.82 11.37
N THR A 128 12.89 8.90 11.49
CA THR A 128 12.90 9.79 12.65
C THR A 128 11.48 10.12 13.07
N VAL A 129 11.30 10.44 14.35
CA VAL A 129 10.02 10.89 14.89
C VAL A 129 10.21 12.27 15.50
N THR A 130 9.47 13.27 14.99
CA THR A 130 9.47 14.64 15.53
C THR A 130 8.03 15.02 15.88
N GLY A 131 7.74 15.12 17.18
CA GLY A 131 6.35 15.26 17.64
C GLY A 131 5.51 14.06 17.21
N SER A 132 4.42 14.30 16.50
CA SER A 132 3.57 13.25 15.90
C SER A 132 3.94 12.92 14.45
N VAL A 133 5.06 13.43 13.92
CA VAL A 133 5.45 13.19 12.52
C VAL A 133 6.50 12.08 12.47
N LEU A 134 6.17 11.01 11.75
CA LEU A 134 7.08 9.95 11.37
C LEU A 134 7.60 10.26 9.96
N HIS A 135 8.92 10.44 9.86
CA HIS A 135 9.62 10.70 8.61
C HIS A 135 10.49 9.50 8.25
N PHE A 136 10.36 9.01 7.02
CA PHE A 136 11.20 7.99 6.43
C PHE A 136 12.12 8.60 5.37
N ASP A 137 13.39 8.21 5.39
CA ASP A 137 14.34 8.45 4.30
C ASP A 137 14.79 7.09 3.75
N TRP A 138 14.33 6.76 2.54
CA TRP A 138 14.63 5.50 1.86
C TRP A 138 15.86 5.63 0.98
N ASP A 139 16.82 4.73 1.17
CA ASP A 139 18.11 4.73 0.49
C ASP A 139 17.91 4.77 -1.05
N GLY A 140 18.24 5.92 -1.66
CA GLY A 140 18.11 6.13 -3.11
C GLY A 140 16.68 6.21 -3.65
N ASN A 141 15.66 6.21 -2.79
CA ASN A 141 14.24 6.17 -3.17
C ASN A 141 13.43 7.36 -2.64
N GLY A 142 14.08 8.33 -1.99
CA GLY A 142 13.46 9.56 -1.50
C GLY A 142 12.83 9.39 -0.12
N TRP A 143 11.98 10.34 0.27
CA TRP A 143 11.40 10.40 1.61
C TRP A 143 9.88 10.32 1.56
N GLU A 144 9.27 9.89 2.66
CA GLU A 144 7.83 10.01 2.92
C GLU A 144 7.53 10.32 4.38
N GLU A 145 6.42 11.01 4.62
CA GLU A 145 5.99 11.45 5.94
C GLU A 145 4.56 11.03 6.27
N TRP A 146 4.36 10.75 7.56
CA TRP A 146 3.09 10.35 8.14
C TRP A 146 2.83 11.13 9.42
N ASN A 147 1.57 11.48 9.67
CA ASN A 147 1.13 11.80 11.02
C ASN A 147 0.85 10.48 11.74
N VAL A 148 1.36 10.32 12.95
CA VAL A 148 1.07 9.20 13.86
C VAL A 148 -0.02 9.66 14.82
N SER A 149 -1.12 8.89 14.91
CA SER A 149 -2.19 9.17 15.87
C SER A 149 -1.73 8.95 17.31
N GLU A 150 -2.54 9.43 18.27
CA GLU A 150 -2.49 8.86 19.62
C GLU A 150 -2.86 7.37 19.53
N PRO A 151 -2.05 6.45 20.09
CA PRO A 151 -2.35 5.03 20.00
C PRO A 151 -3.48 4.62 20.95
N ILE A 152 -4.18 3.54 20.60
CA ILE A 152 -4.76 2.69 21.65
C ILE A 152 -3.58 2.13 22.43
N ALA A 153 -3.46 2.51 23.70
CA ALA A 153 -2.27 2.25 24.52
C ALA A 153 -1.77 0.79 24.40
N GLY A 154 -0.57 0.64 23.85
CA GLY A 154 0.09 -0.67 23.66
C GLY A 154 -0.44 -1.51 22.49
N LYS A 155 -1.51 -1.10 21.80
CA LYS A 155 -2.22 -1.93 20.81
C LYS A 155 -2.03 -1.51 19.37
N LEU A 156 -2.46 -0.29 19.02
CA LEU A 156 -2.59 0.14 17.62
C LEU A 156 -2.41 1.66 17.50
N ALA A 157 -1.78 2.12 16.43
CA ALA A 157 -1.71 3.53 16.03
C ALA A 157 -2.08 3.67 14.55
N GLU A 158 -2.69 4.77 14.15
CA GLU A 158 -2.97 5.10 12.75
C GLU A 158 -1.83 5.95 12.18
N LEU A 159 -1.58 5.78 10.89
CA LEU A 159 -0.76 6.64 10.06
C LEU A 159 -1.63 7.34 9.01
N THR A 160 -1.69 8.66 9.08
CA THR A 160 -2.29 9.49 8.03
C THR A 160 -1.20 10.07 7.14
N PHE A 161 -1.27 9.84 5.83
CA PHE A 161 -0.23 10.27 4.89
C PHE A 161 -0.10 11.80 4.83
N ARG A 162 1.13 12.33 4.87
CA ARG A 162 1.42 13.78 4.75
C ARG A 162 2.00 14.15 3.39
N GLY A 163 2.94 13.37 2.88
CA GLY A 163 3.64 13.69 1.65
C GLY A 163 4.83 12.80 1.38
N SER A 164 5.37 12.90 0.17
CA SER A 164 6.61 12.22 -0.22
C SER A 164 7.35 12.97 -1.32
N SER A 165 8.63 12.67 -1.52
CA SER A 165 9.41 13.22 -2.65
C SER A 165 9.23 12.48 -3.97
N PHE A 166 8.69 11.26 -3.94
CA PHE A 166 8.45 10.43 -5.12
C PHE A 166 7.01 10.54 -5.67
N GLY A 167 6.26 11.54 -5.21
CA GLY A 167 5.00 11.95 -5.81
C GLY A 167 3.77 11.15 -5.40
N ALA A 168 3.85 10.40 -4.28
CA ALA A 168 2.66 9.90 -3.61
C ALA A 168 1.79 11.06 -3.13
N THR A 169 0.49 10.82 -3.08
CA THR A 169 -0.53 11.85 -2.83
C THR A 169 -1.50 11.46 -1.73
N HIS A 170 -1.69 10.16 -1.53
CA HIS A 170 -2.66 9.61 -0.59
C HIS A 170 -2.07 8.34 0.02
N GLY A 171 -2.47 8.03 1.25
CA GLY A 171 -2.12 6.76 1.87
C GLY A 171 -2.78 6.59 3.24
N TYR A 172 -2.87 5.33 3.63
CA TYR A 172 -3.44 4.85 4.88
C TYR A 172 -2.44 3.88 5.51
N GLY A 173 -2.37 3.84 6.84
CA GLY A 173 -1.49 2.92 7.52
C GLY A 173 -1.85 2.70 8.98
N PHE A 174 -1.42 1.55 9.52
CA PHE A 174 -1.62 1.22 10.92
C PHE A 174 -0.41 0.50 11.50
N GLY A 175 -0.03 0.88 12.71
CA GLY A 175 1.12 0.38 13.46
C GLY A 175 0.73 -0.48 14.65
N SER A 176 1.42 -1.61 14.83
CA SER A 176 1.34 -2.44 16.03
C SER A 176 2.69 -3.13 16.31
N ASN A 177 2.71 -4.02 17.31
CA ASN A 177 3.84 -4.91 17.58
C ASN A 177 3.53 -6.39 17.30
N ALA A 178 2.39 -6.74 16.73
CA ALA A 178 2.08 -8.13 16.35
C ALA A 178 3.06 -8.66 15.29
N ALA A 179 3.38 -9.96 15.33
CA ALA A 179 4.29 -10.57 14.38
C ALA A 179 3.71 -10.58 12.94
N TRP A 180 4.55 -10.57 11.91
CA TRP A 180 4.08 -10.64 10.51
C TRP A 180 3.37 -11.96 10.16
N THR A 181 3.64 -13.01 10.92
CA THR A 181 2.97 -14.31 10.83
C THR A 181 1.65 -14.36 11.60
N GLN A 182 1.34 -13.33 12.38
CA GLN A 182 0.10 -13.23 13.12
C GLN A 182 -0.97 -12.62 12.22
N ARG A 183 -2.09 -13.31 12.14
CA ARG A 183 -3.24 -12.98 11.30
C ARG A 183 -4.55 -13.43 11.94
N ALA A 184 -5.64 -12.83 11.52
CA ALA A 184 -6.97 -13.35 11.73
C ALA A 184 -7.26 -14.48 10.74
N SER A 185 -7.98 -15.50 11.19
CA SER A 185 -8.57 -16.51 10.30
C SER A 185 -9.84 -15.95 9.66
N MET A 186 -10.24 -16.51 8.51
CA MET A 186 -11.51 -16.14 7.87
C MET A 186 -12.72 -16.44 8.76
N ALA A 187 -12.62 -17.43 9.66
CA ALA A 187 -13.65 -17.68 10.67
C ALA A 187 -13.76 -16.52 11.68
N GLN A 188 -12.63 -16.00 12.18
CA GLN A 188 -12.62 -14.82 13.06
C GLN A 188 -13.16 -13.59 12.33
N ILE A 189 -12.75 -13.38 11.07
CA ILE A 189 -13.22 -12.29 10.23
C ILE A 189 -14.75 -12.40 9.98
N ALA A 190 -15.27 -13.60 9.69
CA ALA A 190 -16.70 -13.81 9.52
C ALA A 190 -17.51 -13.48 10.78
N SER A 191 -16.95 -13.78 11.96
CA SER A 191 -17.59 -13.46 13.24
C SER A 191 -17.37 -12.03 13.73
N PHE A 192 -16.63 -11.22 12.97
CA PHE A 192 -16.32 -9.84 13.37
C PHE A 192 -17.57 -8.96 13.32
N ASP A 193 -17.61 -7.92 14.16
CA ASP A 193 -18.70 -6.94 14.10
C ASP A 193 -18.51 -6.00 12.90
N TRP A 194 -19.09 -6.38 11.76
CA TRP A 194 -19.02 -5.60 10.52
C TRP A 194 -19.67 -4.22 10.62
N SER A 195 -20.56 -4.00 11.61
CA SER A 195 -21.18 -2.69 11.81
C SER A 195 -20.19 -1.65 12.36
N SER A 196 -19.10 -2.11 12.98
CA SER A 196 -18.02 -1.28 13.49
C SER A 196 -17.01 -0.82 12.42
N LEU A 197 -16.95 -1.52 11.28
CA LEU A 197 -16.00 -1.22 10.22
C LEU A 197 -16.46 0.00 9.41
N LYS A 198 -15.60 1.00 9.35
CA LYS A 198 -15.68 2.15 8.45
C LYS A 198 -14.85 1.86 7.21
N HIS A 199 -15.00 2.69 6.19
CA HIS A 199 -14.12 2.69 5.03
C HIS A 199 -13.84 4.11 4.57
N ASP A 200 -12.61 4.32 4.13
CA ASP A 200 -12.14 5.54 3.51
C ASP A 200 -11.37 5.17 2.24
N TYR A 201 -11.64 5.85 1.13
CA TYR A 201 -11.01 5.53 -0.14
C TYR A 201 -10.71 6.74 -1.01
N VAL A 202 -9.68 6.58 -1.83
CA VAL A 202 -9.37 7.43 -2.96
C VAL A 202 -9.03 6.55 -4.15
N LEU A 203 -9.89 6.56 -5.16
CA LEU A 203 -9.75 5.79 -6.40
C LEU A 203 -9.65 6.75 -7.59
N TRP A 204 -8.65 6.55 -8.43
CA TRP A 204 -8.62 7.16 -9.75
C TRP A 204 -9.49 6.32 -10.69
N LYS A 205 -10.41 7.00 -11.38
CA LYS A 205 -11.36 6.40 -12.33
C LYS A 205 -11.52 7.28 -13.56
N THR A 206 -12.24 6.79 -14.57
CA THR A 206 -12.72 7.65 -15.66
C THR A 206 -14.22 7.50 -15.88
N ASP A 207 -14.87 8.62 -16.21
CA ASP A 207 -16.22 8.63 -16.75
C ASP A 207 -16.15 9.13 -18.19
N SER A 208 -16.57 8.29 -19.13
CA SER A 208 -16.54 8.60 -20.57
C SER A 208 -15.15 9.07 -21.04
N GLY A 209 -14.09 8.50 -20.46
CA GLY A 209 -12.69 8.85 -20.73
C GLY A 209 -12.18 10.10 -20.00
N THR A 210 -13.00 10.78 -19.20
CA THR A 210 -12.57 11.91 -18.36
C THR A 210 -12.11 11.41 -17.00
N PRO A 211 -10.83 11.59 -16.62
CA PRO A 211 -10.33 11.15 -15.32
C PRO A 211 -10.90 11.96 -14.16
N TYR A 212 -11.18 11.29 -13.05
CA TYR A 212 -11.55 11.91 -11.78
C TYR A 212 -11.02 11.09 -10.59
N LEU A 213 -11.00 11.70 -9.41
CA LEU A 213 -10.80 10.97 -8.15
C LEU A 213 -12.16 10.72 -7.52
N ASP A 214 -12.53 9.46 -7.44
CA ASP A 214 -13.65 8.97 -6.65
C ASP A 214 -13.18 8.86 -5.19
N GLN A 215 -13.78 9.64 -4.31
CA GLN A 215 -13.38 9.74 -2.90
C GLN A 215 -14.60 9.63 -2.02
N GLY A 216 -14.48 8.85 -0.95
CA GLY A 216 -15.59 8.67 -0.02
C GLY A 216 -15.15 8.08 1.31
N ALA A 217 -15.97 8.38 2.31
CA ALA A 217 -15.91 7.85 3.65
C ALA A 217 -17.29 7.27 3.98
N GLY A 218 -17.36 6.16 4.72
CA GLY A 218 -18.64 5.61 5.12
C GLY A 218 -18.60 4.56 6.22
N SER A 219 -19.73 4.42 6.90
CA SER A 219 -19.97 3.41 7.92
C SER A 219 -21.42 2.95 7.84
N PRO A 220 -21.70 1.64 8.00
CA PRO A 220 -20.73 0.55 8.02
C PRO A 220 -20.12 0.28 6.64
N PHE A 221 -19.12 -0.61 6.56
CA PHE A 221 -18.62 -1.15 5.30
C PHE A 221 -19.77 -1.77 4.49
N TRP A 222 -19.79 -1.56 3.16
CA TRP A 222 -20.98 -1.80 2.35
C TRP A 222 -21.42 -3.27 2.26
N ASN A 223 -20.52 -4.23 2.47
CA ASN A 223 -20.87 -5.66 2.52
C ASN A 223 -20.66 -6.19 3.94
N GLN A 224 -21.76 -6.46 4.63
CA GLN A 224 -21.77 -6.96 6.01
C GLN A 224 -22.17 -8.44 6.07
N ASP A 225 -22.85 -8.94 5.04
CA ASP A 225 -23.42 -10.28 5.02
C ASP A 225 -22.44 -11.28 4.38
N TRP A 226 -21.48 -11.73 5.19
CA TRP A 226 -20.48 -12.71 4.79
C TRP A 226 -20.86 -14.12 5.23
N THR A 227 -20.77 -15.07 4.30
CA THR A 227 -20.96 -16.49 4.55
C THR A 227 -19.64 -17.23 4.37
N ALA A 228 -19.26 -18.06 5.33
CA ALA A 228 -18.09 -18.91 5.20
C ALA A 228 -18.26 -19.91 4.05
N CYS A 229 -17.25 -20.03 3.18
CA CYS A 229 -17.23 -21.04 2.14
C CYS A 229 -16.78 -22.39 2.68
N THR A 230 -16.97 -23.45 1.88
CA THR A 230 -16.43 -24.79 2.15
C THR A 230 -14.92 -24.75 2.42
N SER A 231 -14.19 -23.85 1.75
CA SER A 231 -12.82 -23.52 2.13
C SER A 231 -12.80 -22.57 3.33
N ALA A 232 -12.10 -22.94 4.41
CA ALA A 232 -11.86 -22.10 5.61
C ALA A 232 -11.04 -20.81 5.35
N ARG A 233 -10.84 -20.47 4.08
CA ARG A 233 -9.96 -19.41 3.58
C ARG A 233 -10.69 -18.45 2.67
N CYS A 234 -12.00 -18.60 2.57
CA CYS A 234 -12.85 -17.78 1.74
C CYS A 234 -14.16 -17.49 2.47
N LEU A 235 -14.61 -16.25 2.34
CA LEU A 235 -15.96 -15.82 2.62
C LEU A 235 -16.58 -15.37 1.30
N GLY A 236 -17.86 -15.69 1.12
CA GLY A 236 -18.68 -15.24 0.00
C GLY A 236 -19.75 -14.27 0.49
N GLY A 237 -20.14 -13.33 -0.35
CA GLY A 237 -21.23 -12.40 -0.08
C GLY A 237 -21.85 -11.91 -1.37
N THR A 238 -23.06 -11.35 -1.28
CA THR A 238 -23.72 -10.72 -2.43
C THR A 238 -24.42 -9.44 -2.02
N THR A 239 -24.58 -8.50 -2.95
CA THR A 239 -25.40 -7.29 -2.75
C THR A 239 -26.34 -7.11 -3.93
N GLY A 240 -27.33 -6.21 -3.78
CA GLY A 240 -28.31 -5.91 -4.83
C GLY A 240 -29.13 -7.14 -5.24
N GLY A 241 -29.55 -7.96 -4.26
CA GLY A 241 -30.32 -9.17 -4.53
C GLY A 241 -29.57 -10.28 -5.29
N GLY A 242 -28.23 -10.24 -5.30
CA GLY A 242 -27.39 -11.18 -6.04
C GLY A 242 -26.71 -10.59 -7.27
N ASP A 243 -26.97 -9.33 -7.61
CA ASP A 243 -26.41 -8.66 -8.78
C ASP A 243 -24.90 -8.48 -8.71
N THR A 244 -24.34 -8.33 -7.51
CA THR A 244 -22.88 -8.24 -7.31
C THR A 244 -22.39 -9.37 -6.43
N GLN A 245 -21.40 -10.10 -6.92
CA GLN A 245 -20.74 -11.21 -6.24
C GLN A 245 -19.50 -10.67 -5.53
N TYR A 246 -19.32 -10.99 -4.25
CA TYR A 246 -18.17 -10.61 -3.44
C TYR A 246 -17.46 -11.84 -2.88
N TYR A 247 -16.14 -11.76 -2.83
CA TYR A 247 -15.27 -12.79 -2.29
C TYR A 247 -14.17 -12.14 -1.45
N LEU A 248 -14.02 -12.60 -0.22
CA LEU A 248 -12.91 -12.26 0.66
C LEU A 248 -12.11 -13.53 0.91
N SER A 249 -10.83 -13.56 0.54
CA SER A 249 -10.00 -14.75 0.73
C SER A 249 -8.57 -14.42 1.09
N THR A 250 -7.86 -15.41 1.61
CA THR A 250 -6.39 -15.32 1.67
C THR A 250 -5.82 -15.11 0.27
N ALA A 251 -4.70 -14.40 0.15
CA ALA A 251 -4.14 -14.03 -1.15
C ALA A 251 -3.65 -15.20 -2.02
N ASN A 252 -3.32 -16.35 -1.43
CA ASN A 252 -2.82 -17.52 -2.16
C ASN A 252 -3.18 -18.82 -1.46
N ALA A 253 -2.81 -19.99 -2.00
CA ALA A 253 -3.17 -21.30 -1.45
C ALA A 253 -2.40 -21.73 -0.17
N THR A 254 -1.39 -20.97 0.28
CA THR A 254 -0.57 -21.32 1.45
C THR A 254 -0.35 -20.17 2.43
N SER A 255 -0.93 -18.99 2.20
CA SER A 255 -0.67 -17.78 2.99
C SER A 255 -1.02 -18.00 4.44
N THR A 256 0.01 -17.86 5.28
CA THR A 256 -0.09 -17.75 6.74
C THR A 256 0.26 -16.33 7.21
N ASP A 257 0.58 -15.43 6.28
CA ASP A 257 0.79 -14.01 6.52
C ASP A 257 -0.52 -13.22 6.48
N ARG A 258 -0.42 -11.90 6.67
CA ARG A 258 -1.54 -10.95 6.71
C ARG A 258 -2.16 -10.62 5.36
N ARG A 259 -1.80 -11.32 4.28
CA ARG A 259 -2.31 -11.00 2.94
C ARG A 259 -3.68 -11.61 2.70
N ASP A 260 -4.63 -10.72 2.41
CA ASP A 260 -5.98 -11.04 1.98
C ASP A 260 -6.32 -10.32 0.67
N THR A 261 -7.36 -10.77 -0.01
CA THR A 261 -7.89 -10.06 -1.17
C THR A 261 -9.40 -9.98 -1.11
N LEU A 262 -9.92 -8.82 -1.52
CA LEU A 262 -11.32 -8.63 -1.85
C LEU A 262 -11.47 -8.64 -3.37
N TRP A 263 -12.36 -9.48 -3.88
CA TRP A 263 -12.69 -9.57 -5.29
C TRP A 263 -14.19 -9.43 -5.48
N HIS A 264 -14.62 -8.59 -6.42
CA HIS A 264 -16.04 -8.48 -6.74
C HIS A 264 -16.30 -8.11 -8.20
N TRP A 265 -17.52 -8.43 -8.64
CA TRP A 265 -18.00 -8.18 -10.00
C TRP A 265 -19.52 -8.31 -10.08
N ARG A 266 -20.11 -7.75 -11.14
CA ARG A 266 -21.56 -7.82 -11.39
C ARG A 266 -21.93 -9.01 -12.27
N THR A 267 -22.98 -9.74 -11.91
CA THR A 267 -23.45 -10.95 -12.61
C THR A 267 -23.73 -10.70 -14.09
N ALA A 268 -24.36 -9.57 -14.41
CA ALA A 268 -24.64 -9.17 -15.78
C ALA A 268 -23.39 -9.11 -16.69
N LEU A 269 -22.20 -8.84 -16.14
CA LEU A 269 -20.95 -8.83 -16.91
C LEU A 269 -20.51 -10.24 -17.30
N ALA A 270 -20.71 -11.22 -16.42
CA ALA A 270 -20.46 -12.63 -16.73
C ALA A 270 -21.52 -13.16 -17.70
N ASP A 271 -22.79 -12.89 -17.41
CA ASP A 271 -23.93 -13.38 -18.18
C ASP A 271 -23.91 -12.84 -19.62
N GLY A 272 -23.58 -11.55 -19.80
CA GLY A 272 -23.40 -10.93 -21.12
C GLY A 272 -22.25 -11.53 -21.94
N ARG A 273 -21.36 -12.30 -21.30
CA ARG A 273 -20.26 -13.05 -21.94
C ARG A 273 -20.53 -14.55 -22.02
N GLY A 274 -21.66 -15.03 -21.50
CA GLY A 274 -21.96 -16.46 -21.38
C GLY A 274 -21.06 -17.19 -20.37
N GLU A 275 -20.51 -16.48 -19.38
CA GLU A 275 -19.61 -17.01 -18.36
C GLU A 275 -20.35 -17.23 -17.04
N HIS A 276 -20.01 -18.30 -16.30
CA HIS A 276 -20.53 -18.47 -14.93
C HIS A 276 -19.81 -17.53 -13.94
N CYS A 277 -18.48 -17.49 -14.03
CA CYS A 277 -17.61 -16.64 -13.23
C CYS A 277 -17.00 -15.58 -14.14
N TYR A 278 -17.10 -14.31 -13.78
CA TYR A 278 -16.57 -13.24 -14.62
C TYR A 278 -15.04 -13.29 -14.71
N THR A 279 -14.52 -13.42 -15.93
CA THR A 279 -13.07 -13.42 -16.21
C THR A 279 -12.57 -12.10 -16.79
N GLY A 280 -13.45 -11.11 -16.94
CA GLY A 280 -13.15 -9.81 -17.52
C GLY A 280 -12.49 -8.82 -16.55
N ASN A 281 -12.80 -7.54 -16.72
CA ASN A 281 -12.23 -6.46 -15.92
C ASN A 281 -12.95 -6.32 -14.57
N SER A 282 -12.76 -7.28 -13.67
CA SER A 282 -13.38 -7.31 -12.33
C SER A 282 -12.63 -6.44 -11.32
N HIS A 283 -13.25 -6.11 -10.20
CA HIS A 283 -12.57 -5.33 -9.16
C HIS A 283 -11.71 -6.24 -8.26
N VAL A 284 -10.38 -6.08 -8.30
CA VAL A 284 -9.44 -6.83 -7.46
C VAL A 284 -8.72 -5.90 -6.50
N LYS A 285 -8.74 -6.28 -5.22
CA LYS A 285 -8.24 -5.47 -4.14
C LYS A 285 -7.31 -6.29 -3.24
N PRO A 286 -5.99 -6.23 -3.45
CA PRO A 286 -5.00 -6.70 -2.49
C PRO A 286 -5.10 -5.95 -1.16
N MET A 287 -4.99 -6.66 -0.04
CA MET A 287 -5.17 -6.11 1.31
C MET A 287 -4.18 -6.70 2.30
N LEU A 288 -3.83 -5.91 3.31
CA LEU A 288 -3.07 -6.35 4.48
C LEU A 288 -3.93 -6.17 5.73
N GLU A 289 -4.09 -7.24 6.51
CA GLU A 289 -4.81 -7.20 7.78
C GLU A 289 -4.15 -6.23 8.76
N VAL A 290 -4.99 -5.41 9.41
CA VAL A 290 -4.62 -4.58 10.56
C VAL A 290 -4.82 -5.43 11.80
N ILE A 291 -3.70 -5.88 12.38
CA ILE A 291 -3.66 -6.69 13.60
C ILE A 291 -3.01 -5.88 14.71
N ASP A 292 -3.69 -5.71 15.84
CA ASP A 292 -3.13 -5.02 17.01
C ASP A 292 -2.04 -5.85 17.71
N SER A 293 -1.32 -5.26 18.66
CA SER A 293 -0.24 -5.92 19.38
C SER A 293 -0.67 -7.16 20.19
N ASP A 294 -1.97 -7.32 20.50
CA ASP A 294 -2.51 -8.49 21.21
C ASP A 294 -2.99 -9.58 20.24
N GLY A 295 -3.06 -9.29 18.94
CA GLY A 295 -3.57 -10.21 17.92
C GLY A 295 -5.03 -10.01 17.53
N GLY A 296 -5.66 -8.95 18.01
CA GLY A 296 -7.00 -8.55 17.60
C GLY A 296 -7.01 -8.07 16.16
N PHE A 297 -8.05 -8.45 15.41
CA PHE A 297 -8.32 -7.95 14.08
C PHE A 297 -9.01 -6.58 14.16
N HIS A 298 -8.59 -5.62 13.33
CA HIS A 298 -9.16 -4.27 13.28
C HIS A 298 -9.57 -3.82 11.88
N GLY A 299 -9.37 -4.65 10.85
CA GLY A 299 -9.66 -4.30 9.48
C GLY A 299 -8.51 -4.56 8.50
N TRP A 300 -8.44 -3.76 7.45
CA TRP A 300 -7.41 -3.83 6.41
C TRP A 300 -6.99 -2.44 5.93
N VAL A 301 -5.72 -2.35 5.50
CA VAL A 301 -5.32 -1.38 4.47
C VAL A 301 -5.24 -2.08 3.14
N ALA A 302 -5.57 -1.37 2.08
CA ALA A 302 -5.78 -1.99 0.78
C ALA A 302 -5.48 -1.06 -0.38
N VAL A 303 -5.26 -1.69 -1.53
CA VAL A 303 -5.20 -1.00 -2.81
C VAL A 303 -6.20 -1.61 -3.77
N GLU A 304 -6.78 -0.81 -4.63
CA GLU A 304 -7.41 -1.31 -5.83
C GLU A 304 -6.40 -1.30 -6.97
N ALA A 305 -6.22 -2.44 -7.62
CA ALA A 305 -5.27 -2.63 -8.72
C ALA A 305 -5.97 -3.33 -9.90
N SER A 306 -7.17 -2.85 -10.22
CA SER A 306 -8.05 -3.35 -11.27
C SER A 306 -7.64 -2.78 -12.63
N LEU A 307 -6.46 -3.16 -13.09
CA LEU A 307 -5.90 -2.66 -14.35
C LEU A 307 -6.46 -3.41 -15.56
N ASN A 308 -7.03 -2.69 -16.51
CA ASN A 308 -7.76 -3.24 -17.66
C ASN A 308 -6.83 -3.97 -18.64
N GLN A 309 -7.05 -5.28 -18.80
CA GLN A 309 -6.41 -6.12 -19.81
C GLN A 309 -7.38 -6.76 -20.79
N THR A 310 -8.66 -6.87 -20.43
CA THR A 310 -9.63 -7.71 -21.14
C THR A 310 -10.52 -6.91 -22.09
N SER A 311 -10.41 -5.58 -22.07
CA SER A 311 -11.04 -4.66 -23.02
C SER A 311 -9.98 -3.66 -23.53
N PRO A 312 -9.00 -4.11 -24.35
CA PRO A 312 -7.84 -3.29 -24.73
C PRO A 312 -8.22 -1.97 -25.40
N ASP A 313 -9.34 -1.93 -26.13
CA ASP A 313 -9.86 -0.72 -26.77
C ASP A 313 -10.22 0.40 -25.79
N GLN A 314 -10.52 0.06 -24.53
CA GLN A 314 -10.79 1.04 -23.47
C GLN A 314 -9.51 1.55 -22.80
N GLY A 315 -8.38 0.86 -22.97
CA GLY A 315 -7.09 1.23 -22.39
C GLY A 315 -7.19 1.55 -20.91
N THR A 316 -6.55 2.66 -20.50
CA THR A 316 -6.57 3.14 -19.09
C THR A 316 -7.91 3.74 -18.66
N SER A 317 -8.86 3.95 -19.58
CA SER A 317 -10.19 4.46 -19.22
C SER A 317 -11.06 3.42 -18.51
N ALA A 318 -10.63 2.16 -18.49
CA ALA A 318 -11.27 1.10 -17.71
C ALA A 318 -10.38 0.62 -16.54
N ASP A 319 -9.31 1.34 -16.22
CA ASP A 319 -8.57 1.06 -14.99
C ASP A 319 -9.33 1.63 -13.79
N ASP A 320 -9.46 0.83 -12.73
CA ASP A 320 -9.71 1.35 -11.38
C ASP A 320 -8.44 1.12 -10.55
N ILE A 321 -7.86 2.20 -10.04
CA ILE A 321 -6.64 2.15 -9.25
C ILE A 321 -6.72 3.11 -8.07
N GLY A 322 -6.38 2.67 -6.87
CA GLY A 322 -6.43 3.55 -5.71
C GLY A 322 -6.04 2.92 -4.40
N VAL A 323 -6.17 3.70 -3.33
CA VAL A 323 -5.88 3.29 -1.96
C VAL A 323 -7.16 3.38 -1.14
N PHE A 324 -7.30 2.51 -0.16
CA PHE A 324 -8.39 2.57 0.79
C PHE A 324 -8.07 1.81 2.07
N GLU A 325 -8.82 2.10 3.11
CA GLU A 325 -8.84 1.33 4.34
C GLU A 325 -10.26 0.87 4.66
N ILE A 326 -10.34 -0.22 5.41
CA ILE A 326 -11.56 -0.71 6.03
C ILE A 326 -11.19 -0.99 7.48
N SER A 327 -11.51 -0.11 8.42
CA SER A 327 -11.06 -0.21 9.82
C SER A 327 -12.15 0.18 10.81
N GLN A 328 -12.08 -0.35 12.03
CA GLN A 328 -12.90 0.14 13.15
C GLN A 328 -12.26 1.31 13.91
N PHE A 329 -10.96 1.55 13.66
CA PHE A 329 -10.20 2.67 14.18
C PHE A 329 -10.47 3.87 13.29
#